data_AF-A0A1F6A0V3-F1
#
_entry.id   AF-A0A1F6A0V3-F1
#
_cell.length_a   1.000
_cell.length_b   1.000
_cell.length_c   1.000
_cell.angle_alpha   90.00
_cell.angle_beta   90.00
_cell.angle_gamma   90.00
#
_symmetry.space_group_name_H-M   'P 1'
#
loop_
_entity.id
_entity.type
_entity.pdbx_description
1 polymer ?
#
loop_
_entity_poly.entity_id
_entity_poly.type
_entity_poly.pdbx_seq_one_letter_code
_entity_poly.pdbx_strand_id
1 'polypeptide(L)'
;MIYDNFLGDLLNVKYLLSLAPLAESNYSLAAKEGTTYLYQKSDFFPRSFLTAEAVRVYNDQEAINEMYKLGSGLRHTAVIQENLEITPLPLDPQEAADIISYRPWEIVIKTSTKYPRLLVLSEIYDPLLTAAIDGIEIKTLRVDLSLTGVVVPEGDHEIIFRQKLL
;
A
#
# COMPACT_ATOMS: atom_id res chain seq x y z
N MET A 1 -18.96 -15.72 -7.54
CA MET A 1 -17.59 -15.15 -7.57
C MET A 1 -17.51 -14.22 -6.37
N ILE A 2 -16.51 -14.37 -5.51
CA ILE A 2 -16.32 -13.47 -4.36
C ILE A 2 -15.48 -12.30 -4.86
N TYR A 3 -16.06 -11.10 -4.90
CA TYR A 3 -15.35 -9.90 -5.35
C TYR A 3 -14.62 -9.19 -4.22
N ASP A 4 -14.92 -9.55 -2.97
CA ASP A 4 -14.22 -9.08 -1.79
C ASP A 4 -13.02 -9.97 -1.43
N ASN A 5 -11.80 -9.47 -1.65
CA ASN A 5 -10.59 -10.12 -1.17
C ASN A 5 -9.51 -9.10 -0.80
N PHE A 6 -8.62 -9.52 0.10
CA PHE A 6 -7.55 -8.68 0.63
C PHE A 6 -6.54 -8.22 -0.44
N LEU A 7 -6.38 -8.98 -1.53
CA LEU A 7 -5.46 -8.59 -2.61
C LEU A 7 -5.99 -7.36 -3.36
N GLY A 8 -7.29 -7.30 -3.62
CA GLY A 8 -7.94 -6.11 -4.17
C GLY A 8 -7.79 -4.92 -3.22
N ASP A 9 -7.91 -5.15 -1.91
CA ASP A 9 -7.70 -4.10 -0.91
C ASP A 9 -6.29 -3.56 -0.92
N LEU A 10 -5.30 -4.45 -0.87
CA LEU A 10 -3.88 -4.15 -0.91
C LEU A 10 -3.48 -3.34 -2.15
N LEU A 11 -4.14 -3.61 -3.28
CA LEU A 11 -3.97 -2.88 -4.55
C LEU A 11 -4.85 -1.64 -4.67
N ASN A 12 -5.46 -1.17 -3.57
CA ASN A 12 -6.28 0.03 -3.52
C ASN A 12 -7.48 -0.01 -4.51
N VAL A 13 -8.06 -1.19 -4.76
CA VAL A 13 -9.23 -1.35 -5.64
C VAL A 13 -10.48 -0.79 -4.97
N LYS A 14 -10.77 0.48 -5.26
CA LYS A 14 -11.92 1.21 -4.71
C LYS A 14 -13.21 1.02 -5.52
N TYR A 15 -13.10 0.73 -6.81
CA TYR A 15 -14.26 0.65 -7.70
C TYR A 15 -14.29 -0.65 -8.50
N LEU A 16 -15.49 -1.21 -8.65
CA LEU A 16 -15.75 -2.44 -9.40
C LEU A 16 -16.81 -2.19 -10.47
N LEU A 17 -16.50 -2.56 -11.70
CA LEU A 17 -17.46 -2.57 -12.81
C LEU A 17 -18.06 -3.97 -12.94
N SER A 18 -19.38 -4.05 -13.11
CA SER A 18 -20.10 -5.30 -13.32
C SER A 18 -21.16 -5.15 -14.40
N LEU A 19 -21.45 -6.24 -15.14
CA LEU A 19 -22.56 -6.31 -16.10
C LEU A 19 -23.85 -6.84 -15.49
N ALA A 20 -23.82 -7.20 -14.20
CA ALA A 20 -24.96 -7.67 -13.43
C ALA A 20 -24.96 -7.04 -12.02
N PRO A 21 -26.13 -6.93 -11.36
CA PRO A 21 -26.20 -6.46 -9.98
C PRO A 21 -25.36 -7.33 -9.04
N LEU A 22 -24.63 -6.70 -8.13
CA LEU A 22 -23.93 -7.35 -7.02
C LEU A 22 -24.84 -7.41 -5.78
N ALA A 23 -24.71 -8.50 -5.02
CA ALA A 23 -25.42 -8.73 -3.77
C ALA A 23 -24.51 -8.61 -2.53
N GLU A 24 -23.30 -8.08 -2.67
CA GLU A 24 -22.31 -7.96 -1.59
C GLU A 24 -22.49 -6.66 -0.79
N SER A 25 -22.40 -6.74 0.55
CA SER A 25 -22.71 -5.64 1.48
C SER A 25 -21.62 -4.57 1.61
N ASN A 26 -20.38 -4.90 1.25
CA ASN A 26 -19.22 -4.00 1.27
C ASN A 26 -19.13 -3.10 0.01
N TYR A 27 -20.04 -3.29 -0.96
CA TYR A 27 -20.11 -2.52 -2.19
C TYR A 27 -21.41 -1.71 -2.25
N SER A 28 -21.28 -0.41 -2.51
CA SER A 28 -22.41 0.49 -2.75
C SER A 28 -22.49 0.85 -4.22
N LEU A 29 -23.69 0.88 -4.81
CA LEU A 29 -23.85 1.29 -6.20
C LEU A 29 -23.58 2.79 -6.33
N ALA A 30 -22.51 3.15 -7.05
CA ALA A 30 -22.11 4.53 -7.27
C ALA A 30 -22.71 5.13 -8.55
N ALA A 31 -22.79 4.33 -9.63
CA ALA A 31 -23.41 4.73 -10.88
C ALA A 31 -23.90 3.52 -11.69
N LYS A 32 -24.77 3.77 -12.67
CA LYS A 32 -25.21 2.78 -13.64
C LYS A 32 -25.39 3.43 -15.01
N GLU A 33 -24.86 2.80 -16.05
CA GLU A 33 -25.04 3.21 -17.44
C GLU A 33 -25.35 1.98 -18.31
N GLY A 34 -26.54 1.95 -18.92
CA GLY A 34 -27.00 0.77 -19.66
C GLY A 34 -27.02 -0.50 -18.80
N THR A 35 -26.27 -1.51 -19.22
CA THR A 35 -26.08 -2.77 -18.49
C THR A 35 -24.88 -2.76 -17.53
N THR A 36 -24.12 -1.66 -17.49
CA THR A 36 -22.92 -1.53 -16.67
C THR A 36 -23.25 -0.89 -15.32
N TYR A 37 -22.81 -1.52 -14.24
CA TYR A 37 -22.93 -1.07 -12.86
C TYR A 37 -21.55 -0.72 -12.34
N LEU A 38 -21.42 0.47 -11.74
CA LEU A 38 -20.22 0.91 -11.03
C LEU A 38 -20.49 0.84 -9.54
N TYR A 39 -19.74 0.00 -8.84
CA TYR A 39 -19.79 -0.13 -7.40
C TYR A 39 -18.57 0.51 -6.75
N GLN A 40 -18.76 1.17 -5.61
CA GLN A 40 -17.70 1.66 -4.75
C GLN A 40 -17.58 0.77 -3.52
N LYS A 41 -16.37 0.33 -3.22
CA LYS A 41 -16.03 -0.44 -2.02
C LYS A 41 -15.94 0.48 -0.80
N SER A 42 -16.53 0.05 0.31
CA SER A 42 -16.56 0.82 1.56
C SER A 42 -15.29 0.67 2.39
N ASP A 43 -14.64 -0.49 2.34
CA ASP A 43 -13.37 -0.76 3.01
C ASP A 43 -12.34 -1.21 1.98
N PHE A 44 -11.23 -0.48 1.90
CA PHE A 44 -10.10 -0.74 1.00
C PHE A 44 -8.83 -0.14 1.63
N PHE A 45 -7.64 -0.62 1.25
CA PHE A 45 -6.42 -0.04 1.79
C PHE A 45 -6.13 1.29 1.09
N PRO A 46 -5.64 2.31 1.81
CA PRO A 46 -5.08 3.49 1.19
C PRO A 46 -3.99 3.12 0.19
N ARG A 47 -3.79 3.95 -0.84
CA ARG A 47 -2.71 3.72 -1.82
C ARG A 47 -1.32 3.87 -1.20
N SER A 48 -1.20 4.64 -0.12
CA SER A 48 -0.02 4.72 0.74
C SER A 48 -0.43 4.55 2.19
N PHE A 49 0.23 3.67 2.93
CA PHE A 49 -0.05 3.44 4.35
C PHE A 49 1.22 3.07 5.11
N LEU A 50 1.20 3.31 6.43
CA LEU A 50 2.28 2.94 7.34
C LEU A 50 1.95 1.61 8.01
N THR A 51 2.94 0.73 8.15
CA THR A 51 2.79 -0.51 8.93
C THR A 51 3.38 -0.36 10.32
N ALA A 52 2.73 -1.01 11.29
CA ALA A 52 3.19 -1.07 12.68
C ALA A 52 4.44 -1.95 12.82
N GLU A 53 4.53 -2.97 11.98
CA GLU A 53 5.57 -3.99 11.98
C GLU A 53 5.81 -4.56 10.58
N ALA A 54 6.86 -5.36 10.45
CA ALA A 54 7.13 -6.17 9.27
C ALA A 54 7.59 -7.56 9.69
N VAL A 55 7.10 -8.58 8.98
CA VAL A 55 7.50 -9.97 9.12
C VAL A 55 8.51 -10.28 8.02
N ARG A 56 9.65 -10.82 8.44
CA ARG A 56 10.69 -11.26 7.52
C ARG A 56 10.40 -12.66 6.98
N VAL A 57 10.50 -12.82 5.67
CA VAL A 57 10.43 -14.10 4.95
C VAL A 57 11.68 -14.29 4.08
N TYR A 58 11.92 -15.51 3.59
CA TYR A 58 13.16 -15.83 2.87
C TYR A 58 12.98 -16.08 1.37
N ASN A 59 11.74 -16.24 0.90
CA ASN A 59 11.42 -16.47 -0.52
C ASN A 59 9.97 -16.09 -0.84
N ASP A 60 9.66 -16.01 -2.14
CA ASP A 60 8.34 -15.60 -2.64
C ASP A 60 7.22 -16.55 -2.17
N GLN A 61 7.49 -17.86 -2.03
CA GLN A 61 6.47 -18.81 -1.57
C GLN A 61 6.10 -18.58 -0.10
N GLU A 62 7.09 -18.32 0.76
CA GLU A 62 6.87 -17.90 2.14
C GLU A 62 6.14 -16.56 2.22
N ALA A 63 6.49 -15.61 1.35
CA ALA A 63 5.82 -14.32 1.27
C ALA A 63 4.33 -14.50 0.96
N ILE A 64 3.99 -15.29 -0.06
CA ILE A 64 2.61 -15.62 -0.43
C ILE A 64 1.89 -16.27 0.75
N ASN A 65 2.49 -17.29 1.38
CA ASN A 65 1.86 -17.99 2.50
C ASN A 65 1.56 -17.06 3.67
N GLU A 66 2.49 -16.17 4.03
CA GLU A 66 2.32 -15.22 5.12
C GLU A 66 1.29 -14.14 4.77
N MET A 67 1.26 -13.65 3.53
CA MET A 67 0.23 -12.71 3.06
C MET A 67 -1.18 -13.29 3.16
N TYR A 68 -1.38 -14.55 2.74
CA TYR A 68 -2.68 -15.22 2.88
C TYR A 68 -3.07 -15.48 4.33
N LYS A 69 -2.09 -15.74 5.21
CA LYS A 69 -2.31 -15.88 6.65
C LYS A 69 -2.72 -14.55 7.30
N LEU A 70 -2.11 -13.44 6.91
CA LEU A 70 -2.41 -12.10 7.43
C LEU A 70 -3.72 -11.53 6.86
N GLY A 71 -3.99 -11.74 5.58
CA GLY A 71 -5.18 -11.20 4.91
C GLY A 71 -5.27 -9.67 5.03
N SER A 72 -6.37 -9.17 5.61
CA SER A 72 -6.53 -7.73 5.88
C SER A 72 -5.53 -7.18 6.91
N GLY A 73 -4.88 -8.05 7.69
CA GLY A 73 -3.80 -7.70 8.62
C GLY A 73 -2.58 -7.07 7.92
N LEU A 74 -2.44 -7.23 6.60
CA LEU A 74 -1.41 -6.56 5.80
C LEU A 74 -1.48 -5.03 5.89
N ARG A 75 -2.62 -4.45 6.30
CA ARG A 75 -2.72 -3.01 6.57
C ARG A 75 -1.83 -2.56 7.75
N HIS A 76 -1.43 -3.48 8.62
CA HIS A 76 -0.64 -3.19 9.82
C HIS A 76 0.69 -3.95 9.87
N THR A 77 0.81 -5.06 9.15
CA THR A 77 1.98 -5.94 9.17
C THR A 77 2.42 -6.23 7.74
N ALA A 78 3.54 -5.65 7.32
CA ALA A 78 4.10 -5.89 5.99
C ALA A 78 4.90 -7.19 5.93
N VAL A 79 4.96 -7.82 4.76
CA VAL A 79 5.81 -9.00 4.50
C VAL A 79 7.01 -8.58 3.66
N ILE A 80 8.23 -8.85 4.14
CA ILE A 80 9.46 -8.37 3.49
C ILE A 80 10.58 -9.41 3.52
N GLN A 81 11.47 -9.39 2.52
CA GLN A 81 12.64 -10.27 2.46
C GLN A 81 13.95 -9.64 2.97
N GLU A 82 13.92 -8.35 3.26
CA GLU A 82 15.05 -7.62 3.82
C GLU A 82 15.03 -7.62 5.36
N ASN A 83 16.19 -7.39 5.96
CA ASN A 83 16.25 -7.17 7.40
C ASN A 83 16.00 -5.68 7.68
N LEU A 84 14.92 -5.37 8.38
CA LEU A 84 14.58 -3.99 8.75
C LEU A 84 14.77 -3.77 10.25
N GLU A 85 15.34 -2.62 10.58
CA GLU A 85 15.43 -2.12 11.96
C GLU A 85 14.21 -1.26 12.29
N ILE A 86 13.01 -1.86 12.24
CA ILE A 86 11.78 -1.23 12.74
C ILE A 86 11.33 -1.97 14.00
N THR A 87 11.04 -1.22 15.06
CA THR A 87 10.54 -1.80 16.31
C THR A 87 9.03 -1.96 16.21
N PRO A 88 8.48 -3.18 16.42
CA PRO A 88 7.04 -3.40 16.42
C PRO A 88 6.37 -2.57 17.51
N LEU A 89 5.64 -1.52 17.10
CA LEU A 89 4.89 -0.65 18.00
C LEU A 89 3.54 -0.33 17.36
N PRO A 90 2.43 -0.28 18.13
CA PRO A 90 1.13 0.13 17.60
C PRO A 90 1.22 1.48 16.87
N LEU A 91 0.45 1.65 15.80
CA LEU A 91 0.31 2.95 15.12
C LEU A 91 -0.44 3.92 16.03
N ASP A 92 0.12 5.12 16.22
CA ASP A 92 -0.58 6.23 16.85
C ASP A 92 -1.61 6.79 15.85
N PRO A 93 -2.83 7.17 16.28
CA PRO A 93 -3.84 7.74 15.37
C PRO A 93 -3.41 9.02 14.64
N GLN A 94 -2.34 9.68 15.10
CA GLN A 94 -1.75 10.86 14.44
C GLN A 94 -0.70 10.50 13.37
N GLU A 95 -0.30 9.23 13.28
CA GLU A 95 0.58 8.77 12.22
C GLU A 95 -0.21 8.61 10.92
N ALA A 96 0.34 9.13 9.82
CA ALA A 96 -0.34 9.16 8.53
C ALA A 96 0.66 9.13 7.37
N ALA A 97 0.18 8.70 6.20
CA ALA A 97 0.90 8.74 4.94
C ALA A 97 -0.09 9.13 3.82
N ASP A 98 -0.06 10.41 3.45
CA ASP A 98 -1.02 11.00 2.53
C ASP A 98 -0.36 11.35 1.19
N ILE A 99 -0.90 10.81 0.10
CA ILE A 99 -0.49 11.21 -1.26
C ILE A 99 -1.03 12.62 -1.52
N ILE A 100 -0.13 13.60 -1.65
CA ILE A 100 -0.48 15.00 -1.95
C ILE A 100 -0.38 15.32 -3.45
N SER A 101 0.36 14.54 -4.21
CA SER A 101 0.42 14.62 -5.68
C SER A 101 0.66 13.24 -6.27
N TYR A 102 -0.11 12.88 -7.29
CA TYR A 102 0.02 11.62 -8.00
C TYR A 102 0.07 11.89 -9.51
N ARG A 103 1.25 11.77 -10.09
CA ARG A 103 1.51 12.01 -11.52
C ARG A 103 2.24 10.80 -12.12
N PRO A 104 2.17 10.58 -13.45
CA PRO A 104 2.76 9.40 -14.08
C PRO A 104 4.24 9.14 -13.78
N TRP A 105 5.03 10.19 -13.50
CA TRP A 105 6.48 10.09 -13.28
C TRP A 105 6.90 10.51 -11.87
N GLU A 106 5.96 10.95 -11.05
CA GLU A 106 6.25 11.51 -9.74
C GLU A 106 5.05 11.31 -8.80
N ILE A 107 5.31 10.70 -7.64
CA ILE A 107 4.35 10.58 -6.55
C ILE A 107 4.95 11.28 -5.34
N VAL A 108 4.19 12.19 -4.74
CA VAL A 108 4.60 12.93 -3.54
C VAL A 108 3.69 12.54 -2.38
N ILE A 109 4.29 12.09 -1.30
CA ILE A 109 3.63 11.63 -0.08
C ILE A 109 4.13 12.48 1.07
N LYS A 110 3.21 12.95 1.92
CA LYS A 110 3.56 13.51 3.23
C LYS A 110 3.29 12.47 4.31
N THR A 111 4.24 12.32 5.22
CA THR A 111 4.11 11.42 6.36
C THR A 111 4.28 12.17 7.66
N SER A 112 3.54 11.73 8.67
CA SER A 112 3.76 12.04 10.09
C SER A 112 3.98 10.71 10.78
N THR A 113 5.12 10.53 11.44
CA THR A 113 5.50 9.29 12.13
C THR A 113 6.00 9.61 13.54
N LYS A 114 5.64 8.75 14.50
CA LYS A 114 6.11 8.86 15.90
C LYS A 114 7.32 7.98 16.17
N TYR A 115 7.53 6.98 15.33
CA TYR A 115 8.65 6.06 15.35
C TYR A 115 9.04 5.77 13.90
N PRO A 116 10.22 5.20 13.64
CA PRO A 116 10.53 4.69 12.30
C PRO A 116 9.47 3.68 11.83
N ARG A 117 8.86 3.93 10.68
CA ARG A 117 7.81 3.08 10.08
C ARG A 117 8.22 2.58 8.70
N LEU A 118 7.66 1.45 8.29
CA LEU A 118 7.67 1.08 6.88
C LEU A 118 6.43 1.68 6.22
N LEU A 119 6.65 2.56 5.25
CA LEU A 119 5.60 2.96 4.33
C LEU A 119 5.49 1.93 3.22
N VAL A 120 4.26 1.50 2.94
CA VAL A 120 3.90 0.69 1.77
C VAL A 120 3.12 1.57 0.81
N LEU A 121 3.53 1.53 -0.45
CA LEU A 121 2.90 2.19 -1.58
C LEU A 121 2.38 1.10 -2.53
N SER A 122 1.10 1.14 -2.89
CA SER A 122 0.47 0.24 -3.86
C SER A 122 0.92 0.50 -5.31
N GLU A 123 2.24 0.61 -5.51
CA GLU A 123 2.94 0.66 -6.79
C GLU A 123 3.83 -0.57 -6.91
N ILE A 124 3.89 -1.15 -8.11
CA ILE A 124 4.72 -2.31 -8.37
C ILE A 124 6.19 -1.93 -8.17
N TYR A 125 6.91 -2.74 -7.40
CA TYR A 125 8.34 -2.60 -7.20
C TYR A 125 9.07 -2.74 -8.54
N ASP A 126 9.80 -1.68 -8.89
CA ASP A 126 10.68 -1.59 -10.05
C ASP A 126 12.04 -1.06 -9.58
N PRO A 127 13.17 -1.72 -9.89
CA PRO A 127 14.51 -1.19 -9.61
C PRO A 127 14.79 0.23 -10.17
N LEU A 128 14.03 0.68 -11.17
CA LEU A 128 14.12 2.03 -11.75
C LEU A 128 13.27 3.08 -11.00
N LEU A 129 12.41 2.65 -10.08
CA LEU A 129 11.66 3.53 -9.21
C LEU A 129 12.55 3.98 -8.03
N THR A 130 12.88 5.26 -8.02
CA THR A 130 13.70 5.88 -6.97
C THR A 130 12.83 6.61 -5.96
N ALA A 131 13.32 6.72 -4.72
CA ALA A 131 12.67 7.46 -3.66
C ALA A 131 13.66 8.41 -2.97
N ALA A 132 13.15 9.54 -2.49
CA ALA A 132 13.89 10.46 -1.65
C ALA A 132 13.02 10.91 -0.46
N ILE A 133 13.62 11.03 0.72
CA ILE A 133 13.01 11.64 1.92
C ILE A 133 13.67 12.98 2.14
N ASP A 134 12.89 14.06 2.14
CA ASP A 134 13.37 15.44 2.29
C ASP A 134 14.55 15.79 1.35
N GLY A 135 14.52 15.25 0.14
CA GLY A 135 15.55 15.44 -0.88
C GLY A 135 16.77 14.52 -0.79
N ILE A 136 16.83 13.63 0.21
CA ILE A 136 17.92 12.64 0.36
C ILE A 136 17.47 11.32 -0.27
N GLU A 137 18.23 10.81 -1.24
CA GLU A 137 17.95 9.51 -1.87
C GLU A 137 17.99 8.37 -0.85
N ILE A 138 16.99 7.50 -0.92
CA ILE A 138 16.86 6.32 -0.07
C ILE A 138 16.62 5.07 -0.92
N LYS A 139 16.85 3.91 -0.31
CA LYS A 139 16.58 2.62 -0.95
C LYS A 139 15.08 2.33 -0.96
N THR A 140 14.55 1.96 -2.11
CA THR A 140 13.22 1.34 -2.24
C THR A 140 13.29 -0.15 -1.93
N LEU A 141 12.22 -0.66 -1.34
CA LEU A 141 12.11 -2.03 -0.86
C LEU A 141 10.98 -2.74 -1.60
N ARG A 142 11.18 -4.03 -1.87
CA ARG A 142 10.10 -4.93 -2.32
C ARG A 142 9.35 -5.46 -1.09
N VAL A 143 8.09 -5.09 -0.97
CA VAL A 143 7.20 -5.42 0.15
C VAL A 143 5.96 -6.12 -0.39
N ASP A 144 5.33 -6.98 0.41
CA ASP A 144 4.08 -7.68 0.08
C ASP A 144 4.12 -8.30 -1.33
N LEU A 145 5.18 -9.10 -1.54
CA LEU A 145 5.56 -9.78 -2.78
C LEU A 145 6.00 -8.87 -3.94
N SER A 146 5.29 -7.78 -4.21
CA SER A 146 5.47 -6.99 -5.44
C SER A 146 5.27 -5.49 -5.28
N LEU A 147 4.96 -5.00 -4.08
CA LEU A 147 4.74 -3.58 -3.83
C LEU A 147 6.03 -2.87 -3.43
N THR A 148 6.00 -1.55 -3.55
CA THR A 148 7.10 -0.66 -3.17
C THR A 148 6.94 -0.22 -1.73
N GLY A 149 8.02 -0.25 -0.96
CA GLY A 149 8.08 0.36 0.36
C GLY A 149 9.35 1.14 0.62
N VAL A 150 9.32 1.97 1.67
CA VAL A 150 10.46 2.75 2.15
C VAL A 150 10.40 2.85 3.68
N VAL A 151 11.56 2.82 4.34
CA VAL A 151 11.63 3.10 5.78
C VAL A 151 11.62 4.61 5.97
N VAL A 152 10.61 5.10 6.70
CA VAL A 152 10.41 6.50 7.04
C VAL A 152 10.90 6.70 8.48
N PRO A 153 11.82 7.64 8.74
CA PRO A 153 12.24 7.97 10.11
C PRO A 153 11.10 8.61 10.91
N GLU A 154 11.31 8.81 12.21
CA GLU A 154 10.38 9.57 13.07
C GLU A 154 10.36 11.06 12.66
N GLY A 155 9.16 11.62 12.53
CA GLY A 155 8.93 13.03 12.25
C GLY A 155 7.96 13.27 11.09
N ASP A 156 7.87 14.54 10.69
CA ASP A 156 7.16 14.96 9.49
C ASP A 156 8.11 14.96 8.29
N HIS A 157 7.75 14.25 7.24
CA HIS A 157 8.61 14.08 6.07
C HIS A 157 7.85 14.21 4.75
N GLU A 158 8.55 14.69 3.72
CA GLU A 158 8.11 14.58 2.33
C GLU A 158 8.88 13.46 1.64
N ILE A 159 8.13 12.53 1.05
CA ILE A 159 8.66 11.39 0.32
C ILE A 159 8.28 11.56 -1.15
N ILE A 160 9.28 11.56 -2.02
CA ILE A 160 9.08 11.68 -3.46
C ILE A 160 9.56 10.41 -4.14
N PHE A 161 8.65 9.74 -4.83
CA PHE A 161 8.97 8.64 -5.74
C PHE A 161 9.06 9.17 -7.17
N ARG A 162 10.12 8.79 -7.90
CA ARG A 162 10.31 9.15 -9.31
C ARG A 162 10.78 7.96 -10.12
N GLN A 163 10.18 7.77 -11.29
CA GLN A 163 10.68 6.82 -12.27
C GLN A 163 11.91 7.41 -12.97
N LYS A 164 13.03 6.70 -12.96
CA LYS A 164 14.17 7.07 -13.81
C LYS A 164 13.81 6.81 -15.27
N LEU A 165 13.83 7.86 -16.08
CA LEU A 165 13.79 7.76 -17.54
C LEU A 165 15.23 7.55 -18.03
N LEU A 166 15.43 6.55 -18.89
CA LEU A 166 16.70 6.29 -19.59
C LEU A 166 17.01 7.39 -20.61
#